data_AF-A0AAN7KGE1-F1
#
_entry.id   AF-A0AAN7KGE1-F1
#
_cell.length_a   1.000
_cell.length_b   1.000
_cell.length_c   1.000
_cell.angle_alpha   90.00
_cell.angle_beta   90.00
_cell.angle_gamma   90.00
#
_symmetry.space_group_name_H-M   'P 1'
#
loop_
_entity.id
_entity.type
_entity.pdbx_description
1 polymer ?
#
loop_
_entity_poly.entity_id
_entity_poly.type
_entity_poly.pdbx_seq_one_letter_code
_entity_poly.pdbx_strand_id
1 'polypeptide(L)'
;MASVGSFGLKDIDWEQESFPSYGDFAVLPLFAFFFPSVRFLLDRFVFEKLSRRLVLGKGQQKMELDTDEKKKKIRKFKESAWKCIYYLSAELLGLYVTYDEPWFTNTIFFWIGPGEQVWPEQKTKLKLKGVYMYAAGFYTYSIFALIFWETRRSDFGVSMGHHVATVILIVLSYIFRFARVGSVVLALHDASDVFLEIGKMSKYCGAEGIASVSFILFVLSWIILRLIYYPFWIIWSTSYEVVQILDKEKHAVDGPIYYYIFNTLLLCLLVLHIYWWVLMYRMLVKQVQSRGQISDDVRSDSEGEEEHED
;
A
#
# COMPACT_ATOMS: atom_id res chain seq x y z
N MET A 1 5.82 16.02 -53.39
CA MET A 1 5.57 15.08 -52.27
C MET A 1 6.24 15.66 -51.05
N ALA A 2 5.46 16.26 -50.16
CA ALA A 2 5.96 16.81 -48.90
C ALA A 2 6.33 15.66 -47.96
N SER A 3 7.55 15.72 -47.42
CA SER A 3 7.99 14.90 -46.30
C SER A 3 7.12 15.23 -45.09
N VAL A 4 6.30 14.27 -44.67
CA VAL A 4 5.61 14.33 -43.38
C VAL A 4 6.66 14.02 -42.33
N GLY A 5 7.14 15.06 -41.64
CA GLY A 5 7.95 14.90 -40.44
C GLY A 5 7.15 14.15 -39.39
N SER A 6 7.57 12.91 -39.11
CA SER A 6 7.14 12.18 -37.93
C SER A 6 7.53 13.02 -36.71
N PHE A 7 6.54 13.52 -35.98
CA PHE A 7 6.71 14.01 -34.61
C PHE A 7 7.10 12.82 -33.74
N GLY A 8 8.38 12.46 -33.76
CA GLY A 8 8.95 11.45 -32.89
C GLY A 8 8.92 11.97 -31.46
N LEU A 9 7.93 11.54 -30.67
CA LEU A 9 8.13 11.39 -29.24
C LEU A 9 9.36 10.48 -29.10
N LYS A 10 10.47 11.00 -28.54
CA LYS A 10 11.62 10.15 -28.21
C LYS A 10 11.10 9.01 -27.33
N ASP A 11 11.35 7.77 -27.73
CA ASP A 11 11.02 6.62 -26.90
C ASP A 11 11.71 6.79 -25.53
N ILE A 12 10.91 6.75 -24.47
CA ILE A 12 11.41 6.87 -23.10
C ILE A 12 12.12 5.56 -22.76
N ASP A 13 13.42 5.64 -22.48
CA ASP A 13 14.19 4.49 -22.02
C ASP A 13 13.91 4.23 -20.53
N TRP A 14 12.99 3.31 -20.27
CA TRP A 14 12.57 2.92 -18.92
C TRP A 14 13.65 2.18 -18.13
N GLU A 15 14.64 1.61 -18.81
CA GLU A 15 15.78 0.90 -18.19
C GLU A 15 16.93 1.84 -17.84
N GLN A 16 16.85 3.11 -18.24
CA GLN A 16 17.87 4.10 -17.96
C GLN A 16 18.16 4.21 -16.45
N GLU A 17 19.42 4.03 -16.07
CA GLU A 17 19.88 4.17 -14.70
C GLU A 17 20.44 5.56 -14.41
N SER A 18 19.98 6.17 -13.31
CA SER A 18 20.54 7.41 -12.79
C SER A 18 20.51 7.41 -11.26
N PHE A 19 21.34 8.25 -10.64
CA PHE A 19 21.26 8.42 -9.19
C PHE A 19 19.90 9.03 -8.82
N PRO A 20 19.27 8.58 -7.72
CA PRO A 20 18.17 9.31 -7.10
C PRO A 20 18.56 10.76 -6.85
N SER A 21 17.68 11.68 -7.23
CA SER A 21 17.90 13.12 -7.11
C SER A 21 16.68 13.79 -6.49
N TYR A 22 16.88 14.90 -5.78
CA TYR A 22 15.76 15.67 -5.23
C TYR A 22 14.82 16.20 -6.32
N GLY A 23 15.32 16.42 -7.53
CA GLY A 23 14.52 16.84 -8.68
C GLY A 23 13.49 15.80 -9.12
N ASP A 24 13.71 14.52 -8.84
CA ASP A 24 12.75 13.46 -9.17
C ASP A 24 11.41 13.65 -8.43
N PHE A 25 11.42 14.27 -7.24
CA PHE A 25 10.21 14.58 -6.47
C PHE A 25 9.33 15.69 -7.09
N ALA A 26 9.80 16.39 -8.13
CA ALA A 26 8.99 17.38 -8.85
C ALA A 26 7.74 16.76 -9.52
N VAL A 27 7.70 15.42 -9.66
CA VAL A 27 6.54 14.67 -10.17
C VAL A 27 5.46 14.47 -9.09
N LEU A 28 5.78 14.58 -7.80
CA LEU A 28 4.82 14.32 -6.72
C LEU A 28 3.55 15.19 -6.78
N PRO A 29 3.61 16.51 -7.08
CA PRO A 29 2.42 17.32 -7.22
C PRO A 29 1.47 16.79 -8.31
N LEU A 30 2.00 16.24 -9.40
CA LEU A 30 1.18 15.62 -10.45
C LEU A 30 0.40 14.44 -9.90
N PHE A 31 1.03 13.56 -9.12
CA PHE A 31 0.33 12.44 -8.48
C PHE A 31 -0.66 12.89 -7.40
N ALA A 32 -0.32 13.94 -6.64
CA ALA A 32 -1.19 14.51 -5.62
C ALA A 32 -2.52 15.05 -6.20
N PHE A 33 -2.51 15.55 -7.45
CA PHE A 33 -3.75 15.91 -8.16
C PHE A 33 -4.38 14.72 -8.90
N PHE A 34 -3.57 13.81 -9.43
CA PHE A 34 -4.03 12.63 -10.16
C PHE A 34 -4.94 11.74 -9.32
N PHE A 35 -4.50 11.29 -8.14
CA PHE A 35 -5.26 10.37 -7.30
C PHE A 35 -6.65 10.88 -6.90
N PRO A 36 -6.82 12.09 -6.33
CA PRO A 36 -8.16 12.60 -5.99
C PRO A 36 -9.02 12.81 -7.23
N SER A 37 -8.44 13.21 -8.37
CA SER A 37 -9.18 13.38 -9.63
C SER A 37 -9.71 12.05 -10.16
N VAL A 38 -8.88 11.00 -10.19
CA VAL A 38 -9.29 9.66 -10.61
C VAL A 38 -10.32 9.10 -9.63
N ARG A 39 -10.12 9.24 -8.31
CA ARG A 39 -11.11 8.83 -7.31
C ARG A 39 -12.44 9.50 -7.54
N PHE A 40 -12.46 10.82 -7.75
CA PHE A 40 -13.69 11.58 -8.00
C PHE A 40 -14.44 11.09 -9.24
N LEU A 41 -13.72 10.86 -10.35
CA LEU A 41 -14.31 10.35 -11.59
C LEU A 41 -14.88 8.93 -11.40
N LEU A 42 -14.11 8.03 -10.78
CA LEU A 42 -14.57 6.67 -10.50
C LEU A 42 -15.76 6.66 -9.54
N ASP A 43 -15.73 7.48 -8.49
CA ASP A 43 -16.84 7.66 -7.56
C ASP A 43 -18.12 8.07 -8.30
N ARG A 44 -18.01 9.08 -9.18
CA ARG A 44 -19.16 9.67 -9.88
C ARG A 44 -19.75 8.74 -10.94
N PHE A 45 -18.90 8.08 -11.72
CA PHE A 45 -19.34 7.36 -12.92
C PHE A 45 -19.43 5.84 -12.74
N VAL A 46 -18.67 5.26 -11.80
CA VAL A 46 -18.52 3.81 -11.65
C VAL A 46 -19.02 3.35 -10.27
N PHE A 47 -18.38 3.78 -9.18
CA PHE A 47 -18.66 3.22 -7.86
C PHE A 47 -20.06 3.53 -7.36
N GLU A 48 -20.60 4.73 -7.63
CA GLU A 48 -21.99 5.08 -7.27
C GLU A 48 -23.01 4.16 -7.95
N LYS A 49 -22.79 3.83 -9.23
CA LYS A 49 -23.70 2.95 -9.98
C LYS A 49 -23.57 1.50 -9.53
N LEU A 50 -22.34 1.02 -9.33
CA LEU A 50 -22.06 -0.33 -8.87
C LEU A 50 -22.57 -0.56 -7.45
N SER A 51 -22.30 0.37 -6.53
CA SER A 51 -22.75 0.26 -5.13
C SER A 51 -24.27 0.22 -5.06
N ARG A 52 -24.99 1.10 -5.78
CA ARG A 52 -26.46 1.05 -5.82
C ARG A 52 -26.98 -0.26 -6.37
N ARG A 53 -26.38 -0.80 -7.43
CA ARG A 53 -26.81 -2.10 -8.00
C ARG A 53 -26.54 -3.27 -7.06
N LEU A 54 -25.35 -3.34 -6.47
CA LEU A 54 -24.91 -4.50 -5.69
C LEU A 54 -25.39 -4.46 -4.24
N VAL A 55 -25.48 -3.26 -3.63
CA VAL A 55 -25.94 -3.07 -2.25
C VAL A 55 -27.46 -3.01 -2.17
N LEU A 56 -28.16 -2.39 -3.14
CA LEU A 56 -29.63 -2.26 -3.11
C LEU A 56 -30.35 -3.38 -3.89
N GLY A 57 -29.67 -4.08 -4.80
CA GLY A 57 -30.28 -5.07 -5.69
C GLY A 57 -30.75 -6.37 -5.01
N LYS A 58 -30.53 -6.54 -3.70
CA LYS A 58 -30.89 -7.76 -2.95
C LYS A 58 -32.05 -7.62 -1.94
N GLY A 59 -32.78 -6.50 -1.91
CA GLY A 59 -33.99 -6.41 -1.09
C GLY A 59 -34.74 -5.09 -1.18
N GLN A 60 -35.94 -5.13 -1.78
CA GLN A 60 -36.97 -4.13 -1.51
C GLN A 60 -37.57 -4.39 -0.12
N GLN A 61 -37.94 -3.29 0.57
CA GLN A 61 -38.72 -3.17 1.83
C GLN A 61 -37.98 -3.28 3.18
N LYS A 62 -37.48 -2.14 3.66
CA LYS A 62 -37.99 -1.47 4.89
C LYS A 62 -37.49 -0.01 4.90
N MET A 63 -38.37 0.93 5.22
CA MET A 63 -38.19 2.35 4.91
C MET A 63 -37.78 3.16 6.15
N GLU A 64 -36.95 4.18 5.88
CA GLU A 64 -36.50 5.27 6.76
C GLU A 64 -35.30 4.99 7.68
N LEU A 65 -35.36 4.14 8.72
CA LEU A 65 -34.17 3.79 9.55
C LEU A 65 -33.07 3.03 8.76
N ASP A 66 -33.47 2.34 7.70
CA ASP A 66 -32.61 1.61 6.76
C ASP A 66 -31.82 2.55 5.82
N THR A 67 -32.20 3.84 5.73
CA THR A 67 -31.63 4.76 4.73
C THR A 67 -30.22 5.21 5.09
N ASP A 68 -29.97 5.54 6.36
CA ASP A 68 -28.67 6.04 6.79
C ASP A 68 -27.64 4.91 6.90
N GLU A 69 -28.05 3.73 7.38
CA GLU A 69 -27.22 2.51 7.31
C GLU A 69 -26.88 2.12 5.87
N LYS A 70 -27.84 2.24 4.93
CA LYS A 70 -27.55 2.06 3.50
C LYS A 70 -26.57 3.08 2.96
N LYS A 71 -26.72 4.36 3.31
CA LYS A 71 -25.77 5.41 2.90
C LYS A 71 -24.38 5.14 3.48
N LYS A 72 -24.28 4.75 4.76
CA LYS A 72 -23.03 4.35 5.43
C LYS A 72 -22.38 3.17 4.69
N LYS A 73 -23.13 2.12 4.35
CA LYS A 73 -22.63 0.97 3.54
C LYS A 73 -22.17 1.37 2.14
N ILE A 74 -22.92 2.22 1.44
CA ILE A 74 -22.53 2.73 0.12
C ILE A 74 -21.23 3.53 0.21
N ARG A 75 -21.09 4.40 1.21
CA ARG A 75 -19.86 5.18 1.44
C ARG A 75 -18.67 4.26 1.70
N LYS A 76 -18.80 3.31 2.64
CA LYS A 76 -17.74 2.34 2.97
C LYS A 76 -17.37 1.46 1.77
N PHE A 77 -18.35 1.06 0.94
CA PHE A 77 -18.09 0.34 -0.32
C PHE A 77 -17.25 1.16 -1.29
N LYS A 78 -17.59 2.44 -1.50
CA LYS A 78 -16.87 3.33 -2.42
C LYS A 78 -15.43 3.57 -1.95
N GLU A 79 -15.23 3.78 -0.65
CA GLU A 79 -13.89 3.88 -0.03
C GLU A 79 -13.07 2.62 -0.31
N SER A 80 -13.65 1.44 -0.08
CA SER A 80 -12.96 0.16 -0.34
C SER A 80 -12.70 -0.09 -1.82
N ALA A 81 -13.61 0.28 -2.72
CA ALA A 81 -13.43 0.14 -4.16
C ALA A 81 -12.26 1.00 -4.68
N TRP A 82 -12.15 2.24 -4.18
CA TRP A 82 -11.03 3.12 -4.49
C TRP A 82 -9.69 2.50 -4.06
N LYS A 83 -9.61 2.06 -2.80
CA LYS A 83 -8.40 1.43 -2.25
C LYS A 83 -8.03 0.15 -3.01
N CYS A 84 -9.02 -0.68 -3.34
CA CYS A 84 -8.81 -1.90 -4.12
C CYS A 84 -8.18 -1.62 -5.49
N ILE A 85 -8.66 -0.60 -6.21
CA ILE A 85 -8.12 -0.23 -7.52
C ILE A 85 -6.69 0.28 -7.39
N TYR A 86 -6.41 1.11 -6.39
CA TYR A 86 -5.05 1.55 -6.12
C TYR A 86 -4.14 0.36 -5.83
N TYR A 87 -4.42 -0.46 -4.81
CA TYR A 87 -3.54 -1.56 -4.40
C TYR A 87 -3.33 -2.56 -5.53
N LEU A 88 -4.36 -2.88 -6.31
CA LEU A 88 -4.21 -3.75 -7.47
C LEU A 88 -3.32 -3.13 -8.54
N SER A 89 -3.49 -1.84 -8.85
CA SER A 89 -2.64 -1.15 -9.82
C SER A 89 -1.19 -1.01 -9.35
N ALA A 90 -0.98 -0.74 -8.06
CA ALA A 90 0.33 -0.60 -7.44
C ALA A 90 1.07 -1.94 -7.43
N GLU A 91 0.37 -3.03 -7.07
CA GLU A 91 0.89 -4.38 -7.10
C GLU A 91 1.28 -4.82 -8.51
N LEU A 92 0.40 -4.62 -9.50
CA LEU A 92 0.69 -4.97 -10.90
C LEU A 92 1.90 -4.18 -11.43
N LEU A 93 2.00 -2.90 -11.10
CA LEU A 93 3.13 -2.06 -11.51
C LEU A 93 4.42 -2.46 -10.78
N GLY A 94 4.35 -2.73 -9.48
CA GLY A 94 5.46 -3.18 -8.66
C GLY A 94 6.04 -4.49 -9.16
N LEU A 95 5.18 -5.48 -9.43
CA LEU A 95 5.58 -6.76 -10.02
C LEU A 95 6.17 -6.55 -11.42
N TYR A 96 5.51 -5.79 -12.30
CA TYR A 96 6.03 -5.53 -13.65
C TYR A 96 7.45 -4.94 -13.64
N VAL A 97 7.72 -4.01 -12.72
CA VAL A 97 9.02 -3.33 -12.64
C VAL A 97 10.09 -4.17 -11.95
N THR A 98 9.72 -5.03 -11.01
CA THR A 98 10.68 -5.77 -10.17
C THR A 98 10.88 -7.23 -10.56
N TYR A 99 9.93 -7.87 -11.26
CA TYR A 99 9.95 -9.31 -11.52
C TYR A 99 11.24 -9.80 -12.20
N ASP A 100 11.73 -9.07 -13.21
CA ASP A 100 12.94 -9.42 -13.95
C ASP A 100 14.24 -8.91 -13.27
N GLU A 101 14.13 -8.28 -12.11
CA GLU A 101 15.29 -7.71 -11.41
C GLU A 101 15.92 -8.76 -10.47
N PRO A 102 17.27 -8.82 -10.37
CA PRO A 102 17.95 -9.85 -9.57
C PRO A 102 17.55 -9.85 -8.08
N TRP A 103 17.21 -8.67 -7.55
CA TRP A 103 16.84 -8.52 -6.15
C TRP A 103 15.43 -9.00 -5.81
N PHE A 104 14.61 -9.37 -6.81
CA PHE A 104 13.30 -9.97 -6.58
C PHE A 104 13.40 -11.35 -5.92
N THR A 105 14.48 -12.08 -6.20
CA THR A 105 14.69 -13.45 -5.71
C THR A 105 15.82 -13.56 -4.69
N ASN A 106 16.81 -12.67 -4.73
CA ASN A 106 17.96 -12.72 -3.83
C ASN A 106 18.29 -11.34 -3.26
N THR A 107 18.19 -11.24 -1.94
CA THR A 107 18.30 -9.99 -1.18
C THR A 107 19.71 -9.37 -1.23
N ILE A 108 20.76 -10.14 -1.54
CA ILE A 108 22.12 -9.61 -1.69
C ILE A 108 22.18 -8.52 -2.78
N PHE A 109 21.33 -8.62 -3.80
CA PHE A 109 21.26 -7.67 -4.91
C PHE A 109 20.49 -6.39 -4.55
N PHE A 110 19.93 -6.28 -3.34
CA PHE A 110 19.59 -4.97 -2.79
C PHE A 110 20.85 -4.10 -2.66
N TRP A 111 21.97 -4.70 -2.27
CA TRP A 111 23.21 -4.01 -1.90
C TRP A 111 24.27 -4.00 -2.99
N ILE A 112 24.22 -4.98 -3.90
CA ILE A 112 25.16 -5.13 -5.01
C ILE A 112 24.42 -4.95 -6.34
N GLY A 113 24.94 -4.09 -7.20
CA GLY A 113 24.45 -3.86 -8.56
C GLY A 113 25.46 -4.26 -9.63
N PRO A 114 25.11 -4.07 -10.91
CA PRO A 114 26.03 -4.33 -12.02
C PRO A 114 27.29 -3.44 -11.95
N GLY A 115 28.43 -4.01 -12.38
CA GLY A 115 29.72 -3.32 -12.34
C GLY A 115 30.24 -3.14 -10.92
N GLU A 116 30.65 -1.92 -10.58
CA GLU A 116 31.19 -1.56 -9.25
C GLU A 116 30.13 -0.95 -8.31
N GLN A 117 28.84 -1.07 -8.65
CA GLN A 117 27.77 -0.49 -7.84
C GLN A 117 27.58 -1.25 -6.52
N VAL A 118 28.00 -0.64 -5.41
CA VAL A 118 27.77 -1.15 -4.06
C VAL A 118 27.07 -0.07 -3.25
N TRP A 119 26.02 -0.42 -2.50
CA TRP A 119 25.33 0.55 -1.65
C TRP A 119 26.31 1.25 -0.69
N PRO A 120 26.26 2.59 -0.54
CA PRO A 120 25.24 3.52 -1.02
C PRO A 120 25.46 4.07 -2.44
N GLU A 121 26.44 3.63 -3.20
CA GLU A 121 26.79 4.15 -4.54
C GLU A 121 26.04 3.43 -5.68
N GLN A 122 24.72 3.36 -5.55
CA GLN A 122 23.86 2.68 -6.52
C GLN A 122 22.96 3.65 -7.29
N LYS A 123 22.76 3.34 -8.56
CA LYS A 123 21.78 3.99 -9.43
C LYS A 123 20.44 3.26 -9.36
N THR A 124 19.40 3.95 -9.79
CA THR A 124 18.02 3.43 -9.85
C THR A 124 17.49 3.62 -11.26
N LYS A 125 16.88 2.56 -11.79
CA LYS A 125 16.23 2.58 -13.11
C LYS A 125 15.04 3.52 -13.12
N LEU A 126 14.78 4.17 -14.26
CA LEU A 126 13.68 5.12 -14.43
C LEU A 126 12.32 4.50 -14.10
N LYS A 127 12.06 3.25 -14.52
CA LYS A 127 10.84 2.51 -14.16
C LYS A 127 10.61 2.41 -12.64
N LEU A 128 11.67 2.14 -11.87
CA LEU A 128 11.59 2.02 -10.41
C LEU A 128 11.43 3.39 -9.75
N LYS A 129 12.08 4.43 -10.28
CA LYS A 129 11.79 5.82 -9.87
C LYS A 129 10.31 6.16 -10.04
N GLY A 130 9.71 5.77 -11.17
CA GLY A 130 8.29 5.96 -11.45
C GLY A 130 7.37 5.30 -10.43
N VAL A 131 7.62 4.02 -10.10
CA VAL A 131 6.88 3.29 -9.05
C VAL A 131 6.97 4.01 -7.71
N TYR A 132 8.16 4.49 -7.35
CA TYR A 132 8.39 5.23 -6.12
C TYR A 132 7.60 6.54 -6.06
N MET A 133 7.59 7.31 -7.15
CA MET A 133 6.81 8.55 -7.21
C MET A 133 5.30 8.29 -7.20
N TYR A 134 4.85 7.21 -7.85
CA TYR A 134 3.46 6.76 -7.81
C TYR A 134 3.02 6.43 -6.38
N ALA A 135 3.80 5.60 -5.66
CA ALA A 135 3.52 5.24 -4.28
C ALA A 135 3.60 6.45 -3.34
N ALA A 136 4.66 7.26 -3.43
CA ALA A 136 4.80 8.48 -2.63
C ALA A 136 3.63 9.45 -2.82
N GLY A 137 3.19 9.64 -4.06
CA GLY A 137 2.03 10.47 -4.38
C GLY A 137 0.75 9.95 -3.74
N PHE A 138 0.51 8.63 -3.80
CA PHE A 138 -0.68 8.02 -3.20
C PHE A 138 -0.65 8.13 -1.68
N TYR A 139 0.45 7.76 -1.04
CA TYR A 139 0.53 7.78 0.42
C TYR A 139 0.48 9.20 0.99
N THR A 140 0.99 10.19 0.25
CA THR A 140 0.79 11.61 0.59
C THR A 140 -0.68 12.00 0.46
N TYR A 141 -1.33 11.64 -0.66
CA TYR A 141 -2.75 11.87 -0.87
C TYR A 141 -3.62 11.18 0.22
N SER A 142 -3.28 9.95 0.62
CA SER A 142 -4.08 9.18 1.56
C SER A 142 -4.00 9.72 2.98
N ILE A 143 -2.92 10.41 3.37
CA ILE A 143 -2.89 11.20 4.62
C ILE A 143 -3.98 12.28 4.59
N PHE A 144 -4.07 13.08 3.51
CA PHE A 144 -5.13 14.08 3.37
C PHE A 144 -6.51 13.43 3.30
N ALA A 145 -6.65 12.31 2.59
CA ALA A 145 -7.90 11.57 2.51
C ALA A 145 -8.34 11.07 3.90
N LEU A 146 -7.43 10.53 4.72
CA LEU A 146 -7.74 10.08 6.08
C LEU A 146 -8.22 11.21 6.99
N ILE A 147 -7.66 12.42 6.83
CA ILE A 147 -8.04 13.58 7.66
C ILE A 147 -9.41 14.15 7.22
N PHE A 148 -9.66 14.24 5.91
CA PHE A 148 -10.76 15.05 5.38
C PHE A 148 -11.87 14.28 4.64
N TRP A 149 -11.61 13.06 4.15
CA TRP A 149 -12.52 12.35 3.25
C TRP A 149 -12.95 10.98 3.79
N GLU A 150 -12.04 10.20 4.37
CA GLU A 150 -12.33 8.83 4.80
C GLU A 150 -13.09 8.77 6.11
N THR A 151 -13.92 7.74 6.25
CA THR A 151 -14.63 7.46 7.50
C THR A 151 -13.63 7.18 8.63
N ARG A 152 -13.69 7.99 9.69
CA ARG A 152 -12.87 7.83 10.89
C ARG A 152 -13.24 6.53 11.63
N ARG A 153 -12.23 5.75 12.02
CA ARG A 153 -12.38 4.49 12.78
C ARG A 153 -11.58 4.57 14.08
N SER A 154 -11.83 3.66 15.02
CA SER A 154 -11.13 3.61 16.31
C SER A 154 -9.61 3.44 16.22
N ASP A 155 -9.12 2.81 15.15
CA ASP A 155 -7.68 2.67 14.88
C ASP A 155 -7.10 3.84 14.07
N PHE A 156 -7.80 4.98 13.97
CA PHE A 156 -7.36 6.15 13.21
C PHE A 156 -5.93 6.60 13.56
N GLY A 157 -5.59 6.69 14.85
CA GLY A 157 -4.26 7.13 15.28
C GLY A 157 -3.15 6.19 14.81
N VAL A 158 -3.39 4.87 14.90
CA VAL A 158 -2.45 3.84 14.45
C VAL A 158 -2.34 3.85 12.92
N SER A 159 -3.47 3.98 12.22
CA SER A 159 -3.51 4.07 10.76
C SER A 159 -2.81 5.33 10.24
N MET A 160 -3.03 6.49 10.87
CA MET A 160 -2.35 7.73 10.53
C MET A 160 -0.83 7.62 10.78
N GLY A 161 -0.44 7.09 11.94
CA GLY A 161 0.98 6.85 12.26
C GLY A 161 1.67 5.95 11.23
N HIS A 162 0.99 4.91 10.78
CA HIS A 162 1.46 4.05 9.68
C HIS A 162 1.67 4.84 8.38
N HIS A 163 0.68 5.62 7.94
CA HIS A 163 0.79 6.37 6.69
C HIS A 163 1.94 7.38 6.72
N VAL A 164 2.12 8.07 7.85
CA VAL A 164 3.27 8.97 8.07
C VAL A 164 4.58 8.19 8.02
N ALA A 165 4.69 7.06 8.72
CA ALA A 165 5.88 6.21 8.69
C ALA A 165 6.18 5.70 7.27
N THR A 166 5.16 5.32 6.50
CA THR A 166 5.29 4.85 5.12
C THR A 166 5.77 5.96 4.19
N VAL A 167 5.23 7.19 4.27
CA VAL A 167 5.73 8.32 3.48
C VAL A 167 7.19 8.62 3.82
N ILE A 168 7.55 8.64 5.10
CA ILE A 168 8.94 8.83 5.55
C ILE A 168 9.83 7.72 5.01
N LEU A 169 9.41 6.45 5.08
CA LEU A 169 10.12 5.31 4.53
C LEU A 169 10.34 5.42 3.02
N ILE A 170 9.32 5.81 2.25
CA ILE A 170 9.44 5.98 0.79
C ILE A 170 10.44 7.09 0.46
N VAL A 171 10.32 8.25 1.11
CA VAL A 171 11.21 9.40 0.86
C VAL A 171 12.65 9.10 1.28
N LEU A 172 12.85 8.60 2.49
CA LEU A 172 14.19 8.30 3.00
C LEU A 172 14.83 7.12 2.27
N SER A 173 14.08 6.05 1.95
CA SER A 173 14.63 4.95 1.15
C SER A 173 15.02 5.40 -0.25
N TYR A 174 14.33 6.38 -0.82
CA TYR A 174 14.73 6.98 -2.10
C TYR A 174 16.03 7.77 -1.99
N ILE A 175 16.12 8.68 -1.02
CA ILE A 175 17.29 9.56 -0.81
C ILE A 175 18.53 8.74 -0.40
N PHE A 176 18.36 7.77 0.49
CA PHE A 176 19.43 6.88 0.97
C PHE A 176 19.67 5.71 0.02
N ARG A 177 19.02 5.67 -1.16
CA ARG A 177 19.24 4.68 -2.21
C ARG A 177 18.94 3.23 -1.80
N PHE A 178 18.00 3.04 -0.88
CA PHE A 178 17.35 1.76 -0.56
C PHE A 178 16.18 1.44 -1.51
N ALA A 179 16.14 2.03 -2.72
CA ALA A 179 15.01 1.91 -3.63
C ALA A 179 14.66 0.45 -3.98
N ARG A 180 15.68 -0.42 -4.11
CA ARG A 180 15.49 -1.85 -4.38
C ARG A 180 14.76 -2.54 -3.22
N VAL A 181 15.21 -2.29 -1.99
CA VAL A 181 14.56 -2.82 -0.77
C VAL A 181 13.12 -2.34 -0.69
N GLY A 182 12.90 -1.04 -0.77
CA GLY A 182 11.55 -0.50 -0.59
C GLY A 182 10.60 -0.87 -1.73
N SER A 183 11.08 -1.22 -2.93
CA SER A 183 10.25 -1.78 -4.00
C SER A 183 9.60 -3.11 -3.59
N VAL A 184 10.37 -3.99 -2.93
CA VAL A 184 9.87 -5.27 -2.43
C VAL A 184 8.99 -5.05 -1.20
N VAL A 185 9.34 -4.10 -0.32
CA VAL A 185 8.47 -3.70 0.79
C VAL A 185 7.10 -3.28 0.27
N LEU A 186 7.02 -2.36 -0.70
CA LEU A 186 5.75 -1.91 -1.27
C LEU A 186 4.91 -3.09 -1.79
N ALA A 187 5.50 -3.97 -2.62
CA ALA A 187 4.80 -5.14 -3.17
C ALA A 187 4.28 -6.11 -2.07
N LEU A 188 5.11 -6.43 -1.07
CA LEU A 188 4.70 -7.31 0.04
C LEU A 188 3.49 -6.76 0.80
N HIS A 189 3.36 -5.43 0.89
CA HIS A 189 2.25 -4.79 1.61
C HIS A 189 1.00 -4.70 0.74
N ASP A 190 1.12 -4.15 -0.47
CA ASP A 190 -0.02 -3.87 -1.34
C ASP A 190 -0.76 -5.16 -1.75
N ALA A 191 -0.05 -6.26 -1.99
CA ALA A 191 -0.64 -7.56 -2.35
C ALA A 191 -1.73 -8.05 -1.36
N SER A 192 -1.45 -7.96 -0.05
CA SER A 192 -2.42 -8.40 0.97
C SER A 192 -3.65 -7.50 1.04
N ASP A 193 -3.49 -6.19 0.79
CA ASP A 193 -4.58 -5.23 0.94
C ASP A 193 -5.61 -5.32 -0.20
N VAL A 194 -5.24 -5.89 -1.36
CA VAL A 194 -6.20 -6.24 -2.42
C VAL A 194 -7.28 -7.19 -1.87
N PHE A 195 -6.89 -8.26 -1.17
CA PHE A 195 -7.84 -9.21 -0.59
C PHE A 195 -8.70 -8.59 0.50
N LEU A 196 -8.12 -7.70 1.32
CA LEU A 196 -8.83 -6.96 2.35
C LEU A 196 -9.98 -6.13 1.77
N GLU A 197 -9.68 -5.34 0.73
CA GLU A 197 -10.67 -4.43 0.15
C GLU A 197 -11.74 -5.18 -0.65
N ILE A 198 -11.40 -6.29 -1.32
CA ILE A 198 -12.39 -7.20 -1.93
C ILE A 198 -13.31 -7.79 -0.87
N GLY A 199 -12.77 -8.22 0.27
CA GLY A 199 -13.54 -8.76 1.39
C GLY A 199 -14.54 -7.74 1.95
N LYS A 200 -14.09 -6.51 2.21
CA LYS A 200 -14.95 -5.41 2.68
C LYS A 200 -16.06 -5.09 1.69
N MET A 201 -15.73 -4.90 0.41
CA MET A 201 -16.73 -4.65 -0.64
C MET A 201 -17.78 -5.77 -0.68
N SER A 202 -17.35 -7.02 -0.63
CA SER A 202 -18.23 -8.19 -0.63
C SER A 202 -19.15 -8.23 0.57
N LYS A 203 -18.64 -7.88 1.77
CA LYS A 203 -19.43 -7.77 2.99
C LYS A 203 -20.49 -6.68 2.89
N TYR A 204 -20.15 -5.50 2.37
CA TYR A 204 -21.11 -4.41 2.19
C TYR A 204 -22.23 -4.73 1.18
N CYS A 205 -21.97 -5.61 0.22
CA CYS A 205 -22.97 -6.12 -0.74
C CYS A 205 -23.74 -7.36 -0.25
N GLY A 206 -23.50 -7.85 0.97
CA GLY A 206 -24.11 -9.07 1.50
C GLY A 206 -23.68 -10.35 0.76
N ALA A 207 -22.50 -10.35 0.12
CA ALA A 207 -21.90 -11.51 -0.52
C ALA A 207 -21.00 -12.28 0.47
N GLU A 208 -21.61 -12.85 1.51
CA GLU A 208 -20.90 -13.46 2.65
C GLU A 208 -19.89 -14.54 2.23
N GLY A 209 -20.20 -15.37 1.22
CA GLY A 209 -19.27 -16.39 0.73
C GLY A 209 -17.96 -15.80 0.16
N ILE A 210 -18.07 -14.76 -0.68
CA ILE A 210 -16.90 -14.08 -1.25
C ILE A 210 -16.15 -13.31 -0.16
N ALA A 211 -16.88 -12.68 0.77
CA ALA A 211 -16.28 -12.02 1.91
C ALA A 211 -15.44 -12.99 2.75
N SER A 212 -15.98 -14.18 3.08
CA SER A 212 -15.31 -15.21 3.88
C SER A 212 -14.06 -15.75 3.20
N VAL A 213 -14.13 -16.06 1.90
CA VAL A 213 -12.96 -16.50 1.13
C VAL A 213 -11.90 -15.40 1.08
N SER A 214 -12.29 -14.16 0.79
CA SER A 214 -11.36 -13.03 0.70
C SER A 214 -10.69 -12.73 2.04
N PHE A 215 -11.42 -12.85 3.14
CA PHE A 215 -10.87 -12.68 4.48
C PHE A 215 -9.84 -13.76 4.83
N ILE A 216 -10.09 -15.04 4.47
CA ILE A 216 -9.11 -16.11 4.65
C ILE A 216 -7.85 -15.86 3.82
N LEU A 217 -8.00 -15.47 2.54
CA LEU A 217 -6.86 -15.12 1.68
C LEU A 217 -6.08 -13.92 2.21
N PHE A 218 -6.76 -12.91 2.75
CA PHE A 218 -6.15 -11.77 3.41
C PHE A 218 -5.33 -12.19 4.63
N VAL A 219 -5.89 -13.00 5.52
CA VAL A 219 -5.18 -13.51 6.71
C VAL A 219 -3.96 -14.35 6.32
N LEU A 220 -4.09 -15.26 5.35
CA LEU A 220 -2.97 -16.08 4.88
C LEU A 220 -1.87 -15.23 4.25
N SER A 221 -2.22 -14.32 3.35
CA SER A 221 -1.26 -13.41 2.70
C SER A 221 -0.59 -12.49 3.72
N TRP A 222 -1.30 -12.01 4.75
CA TRP A 222 -0.71 -11.19 5.81
C TRP A 222 0.39 -11.94 6.58
N ILE A 223 0.12 -13.19 6.99
CA ILE A 223 1.10 -14.01 7.70
C ILE A 223 2.34 -14.23 6.82
N ILE A 224 2.11 -14.70 5.59
CA ILE A 224 3.20 -15.03 4.67
C ILE A 224 4.02 -13.79 4.34
N LEU A 225 3.39 -12.72 3.87
CA LEU A 225 4.11 -11.56 3.34
C LEU A 225 4.66 -10.66 4.45
N ARG A 226 3.87 -10.34 5.48
CA ARG A 226 4.23 -9.32 6.49
C ARG A 226 4.83 -9.88 7.78
N LEU A 227 4.54 -11.14 8.14
CA LEU A 227 5.07 -11.77 9.36
C LEU A 227 6.17 -12.80 9.08
N ILE A 228 6.31 -13.27 7.84
CA ILE A 228 7.38 -14.21 7.45
C ILE A 228 8.36 -13.51 6.49
N TYR A 229 7.97 -13.23 5.25
CA TYR A 229 8.89 -12.65 4.25
C TYR A 229 9.47 -11.31 4.70
N TYR A 230 8.64 -10.39 5.17
CA TYR A 230 9.12 -9.07 5.59
C TYR A 230 10.22 -9.12 6.68
N PRO A 231 10.03 -9.76 7.85
CA PRO A 231 11.09 -9.82 8.86
C PRO A 231 12.27 -10.72 8.50
N PHE A 232 12.03 -11.90 7.90
CA PHE A 232 13.09 -12.89 7.70
C PHE A 232 13.88 -12.70 6.40
N TRP A 233 13.35 -11.98 5.41
CA TRP A 233 14.11 -11.59 4.21
C TRP A 233 14.50 -10.12 4.24
N ILE A 234 13.53 -9.20 4.37
CA ILE A 234 13.81 -7.77 4.21
C ILE A 234 14.58 -7.22 5.40
N ILE A 235 14.04 -7.36 6.62
CA ILE A 235 14.71 -6.85 7.82
C ILE A 235 16.03 -7.56 8.06
N TRP A 236 16.09 -8.87 7.80
CA TRP A 236 17.34 -9.62 7.87
C TRP A 236 18.40 -9.04 6.92
N SER A 237 18.05 -8.78 5.65
CA SER A 237 18.96 -8.18 4.67
C SER A 237 19.41 -6.78 5.07
N THR A 238 18.48 -5.92 5.50
CA THR A 238 18.78 -4.54 5.91
C THR A 238 19.50 -4.44 7.24
N SER A 239 19.47 -5.49 8.07
CA SER A 239 20.17 -5.54 9.37
C SER A 239 21.53 -6.24 9.28
N TYR A 240 21.64 -7.28 8.45
CA TYR A 240 22.80 -8.17 8.41
C TYR A 240 23.61 -8.04 7.13
N GLU A 241 23.01 -8.28 5.95
CA GLU A 241 23.74 -8.27 4.67
C GLU A 241 24.37 -6.91 4.39
N VAL A 242 23.63 -5.81 4.62
CA VAL A 242 24.16 -4.46 4.38
C VAL A 242 25.42 -4.17 5.22
N VAL A 243 25.50 -4.67 6.45
CA VAL A 243 26.64 -4.44 7.37
C VAL A 243 27.88 -5.21 6.92
N GLN A 244 27.70 -6.32 6.20
CA GLN A 244 28.78 -7.11 5.63
C GLN A 244 29.32 -6.50 4.34
N ILE A 245 28.48 -5.77 3.61
CA ILE A 245 28.81 -5.21 2.29
C ILE A 245 29.31 -3.77 2.37
N LEU A 246 28.82 -2.99 3.34
CA LEU A 246 29.18 -1.60 3.51
C LEU A 246 30.68 -1.44 3.77
N ASP A 247 31.35 -0.65 2.93
CA ASP A 247 32.69 -0.14 3.20
C ASP A 247 32.62 0.90 4.33
N LYS A 248 32.97 0.44 5.53
CA LYS A 248 32.91 1.24 6.77
C LYS A 248 34.01 2.30 6.84
N GLU A 249 35.09 2.16 6.07
CA GLU A 249 36.14 3.17 6.02
C GLU A 249 35.71 4.32 5.12
N LYS A 250 35.15 4.00 3.95
CA LYS A 250 34.63 5.00 3.00
C LYS A 250 33.39 5.73 3.52
N HIS A 251 32.49 5.02 4.21
CA HIS A 251 31.20 5.54 4.68
C HIS A 251 31.06 5.53 6.20
N ALA A 252 32.11 5.97 6.91
CA ALA A 252 32.19 5.89 8.37
C ALA A 252 31.09 6.68 9.12
N VAL A 253 30.56 7.75 8.54
CA VAL A 253 29.55 8.62 9.17
C VAL A 253 28.15 8.37 8.60
N ASP A 254 27.99 8.51 7.28
CA ASP A 254 26.68 8.46 6.63
C ASP A 254 26.07 7.05 6.64
N GLY A 255 26.91 6.01 6.46
CA GLY A 255 26.47 4.61 6.42
C GLY A 255 25.70 4.19 7.68
N PRO A 256 26.28 4.35 8.90
CA PRO A 256 25.57 4.08 10.15
C PRO A 256 24.28 4.88 10.32
N ILE A 257 24.27 6.17 9.95
CA ILE A 257 23.07 7.02 10.07
C ILE A 257 21.93 6.46 9.21
N TYR A 258 22.21 6.18 7.94
CA TYR A 258 21.22 5.61 7.02
C TYR A 258 20.72 4.25 7.50
N TYR A 259 21.64 3.40 7.98
CA TYR A 259 21.33 2.08 8.54
C TYR A 259 20.36 2.16 9.72
N TYR A 260 20.66 2.97 10.74
CA TYR A 260 19.85 3.00 11.96
C TYR A 260 18.49 3.63 11.70
N ILE A 261 18.43 4.75 10.98
CA ILE A 261 17.15 5.41 10.67
C ILE A 261 16.23 4.48 9.90
N PHE A 262 16.74 3.83 8.84
CA PHE A 262 15.94 2.98 7.98
C PHE A 262 15.46 1.72 8.72
N ASN A 263 16.35 1.01 9.42
CA ASN A 263 15.97 -0.20 10.17
C ASN A 263 15.01 0.11 11.32
N THR A 264 15.16 1.23 12.03
CA THR A 264 14.20 1.61 13.08
C THR A 264 12.81 1.80 12.50
N LEU A 265 12.67 2.48 11.36
CA LEU A 265 11.37 2.65 10.71
C LEU A 265 10.77 1.32 10.21
N LEU A 266 11.59 0.43 9.65
CA LEU A 266 11.14 -0.91 9.23
C LEU A 266 10.66 -1.76 10.42
N LEU A 267 11.35 -1.67 11.57
CA LEU A 267 10.97 -2.35 12.80
C LEU A 267 9.69 -1.74 13.42
N CYS A 268 9.53 -0.41 13.39
CA CYS A 268 8.27 0.23 13.76
C CYS A 268 7.11 -0.31 12.92
N LEU A 269 7.32 -0.48 11.60
CA LEU A 269 6.33 -1.04 10.70
C LEU A 269 5.99 -2.51 11.07
N LEU A 270 6.99 -3.33 11.43
CA LEU A 270 6.78 -4.69 11.91
C LEU A 270 5.92 -4.73 13.18
N VAL A 271 6.15 -3.83 14.13
CA VAL A 271 5.34 -3.74 15.37
C VAL A 271 3.88 -3.46 15.03
N LEU A 272 3.62 -2.56 14.07
CA LEU A 272 2.27 -2.29 13.58
C LEU A 272 1.65 -3.53 12.92
N HIS A 273 2.43 -4.30 12.16
CA HIS A 273 1.94 -5.56 11.57
C HIS A 273 1.52 -6.58 12.63
N ILE A 274 2.29 -6.70 13.71
CA ILE A 274 1.96 -7.57 14.83
C ILE A 274 0.69 -7.08 15.53
N TYR A 275 0.53 -5.77 15.72
CA TYR A 275 -0.69 -5.18 16.27
C TYR A 275 -1.94 -5.56 15.45
N TRP A 276 -1.92 -5.33 14.14
CA TRP A 276 -3.07 -5.70 13.30
C TRP A 276 -3.27 -7.20 13.20
N TRP A 277 -2.19 -8.00 13.22
CA TRP A 277 -2.29 -9.45 13.31
C TRP A 277 -3.12 -9.90 14.52
N VAL A 278 -2.91 -9.29 15.69
CA VAL A 278 -3.72 -9.60 16.88
C VAL A 278 -5.20 -9.28 16.65
N LEU A 279 -5.53 -8.19 15.95
CA LEU A 279 -6.92 -7.87 15.60
C LEU A 279 -7.53 -8.87 14.61
N MET A 280 -6.80 -9.22 13.55
CA MET A 280 -7.24 -10.22 12.57
C MET A 280 -7.42 -11.59 13.20
N TYR A 281 -6.51 -12.01 14.08
CA TYR A 281 -6.62 -13.27 14.80
C TYR A 281 -7.88 -13.32 15.67
N ARG A 282 -8.21 -12.23 16.38
CA ARG A 282 -9.47 -12.12 17.13
C ARG A 282 -10.70 -12.25 16.21
N MET A 283 -10.67 -11.62 15.04
CA MET A 283 -11.74 -11.76 14.04
C MET A 283 -11.84 -13.19 13.50
N LEU A 284 -10.71 -13.85 13.24
CA LEU A 284 -10.68 -15.23 12.76
C LEU A 284 -11.28 -16.20 13.79
N VAL A 285 -10.93 -16.05 15.07
CA VAL A 285 -11.52 -16.85 16.16
C VAL A 285 -13.03 -16.65 16.23
N LYS A 286 -13.52 -15.40 16.14
CA LYS A 286 -14.96 -15.10 16.10
C LYS A 286 -15.64 -15.74 14.88
N GLN A 287 -15.02 -15.71 13.71
CA GLN A 287 -15.56 -16.33 12.49
C GLN A 287 -15.66 -17.85 12.61
N VAL A 288 -14.67 -18.50 13.22
CA VAL A 288 -14.70 -19.96 13.47
C VAL A 288 -15.82 -20.30 14.46
N GLN A 289 -15.97 -19.53 15.55
CA GLN A 289 -17.02 -19.72 16.54
C GLN A 289 -18.43 -19.53 15.98
N SER A 290 -18.60 -18.63 15.00
CA SER A 290 -19.87 -18.33 14.33
C SER A 290 -20.15 -19.18 13.09
N ARG A 291 -19.46 -20.33 12.93
CA ARG A 291 -19.62 -21.27 11.81
C ARG A 291 -19.39 -20.63 10.43
N GLY A 292 -18.43 -19.72 10.32
CA GLY A 292 -17.98 -19.15 9.05
C GLY A 292 -18.64 -17.84 8.63
N GLN A 293 -19.55 -17.30 9.45
CA GLN A 293 -20.08 -15.95 9.24
C GLN A 293 -19.04 -14.91 9.67
N ILE A 294 -18.75 -13.93 8.81
CA ILE A 294 -17.87 -12.82 9.19
C ILE A 294 -18.66 -11.92 10.14
N SER A 295 -18.18 -11.82 11.39
CA SER A 295 -18.66 -10.82 12.35
C SER A 295 -18.24 -9.42 11.91
N ASP A 296 -18.92 -8.39 12.43
CA ASP A 296 -18.52 -7.00 12.18
C ASP A 296 -17.05 -6.75 12.59
N ASP A 297 -16.41 -5.81 11.89
CA ASP A 297 -15.01 -5.46 12.13
C ASP A 297 -14.90 -4.95 13.58
N VAL A 298 -14.00 -5.54 14.37
CA VAL A 298 -13.84 -5.22 15.80
C VAL A 298 -13.51 -3.75 16.03
N ARG A 299 -13.07 -3.05 14.97
CA ARG A 299 -12.78 -1.62 14.98
C ARG A 299 -14.02 -0.74 14.73
N SER A 300 -15.10 -1.30 14.19
CA SER A 300 -16.37 -0.59 13.96
C SER A 300 -17.34 -0.66 15.15
N ASP A 301 -17.13 -1.54 16.13
CA ASP A 301 -18.01 -1.67 17.31
C ASP A 301 -18.06 -0.39 18.19
N SER A 302 -17.09 0.53 18.03
CA SER A 302 -17.03 1.83 18.74
C SER A 302 -17.73 2.98 17.99
N GLU A 303 -18.23 2.76 16.78
CA GLU A 303 -18.96 3.79 16.01
C GLU A 303 -20.35 4.13 16.62
N GLY A 304 -20.85 3.33 17.58
CA GLY A 304 -22.18 3.48 18.16
C GLY A 304 -22.27 4.20 19.51
N GLU A 305 -21.14 4.48 20.17
CA GLU A 305 -21.16 5.11 21.51
C GLU A 305 -21.11 6.65 21.45
N GLU A 306 -20.70 7.26 20.32
CA GLU A 306 -20.60 8.72 20.18
C GLU A 306 -21.84 9.38 19.54
N GLU A 307 -22.79 8.63 18.95
CA GLU A 307 -24.04 9.19 18.35
C GLU A 307 -25.19 9.34 19.38
N HIS A 308 -24.96 9.07 20.68
CA HIS A 308 -26.00 9.14 21.73
C HIS A 308 -25.80 10.25 22.78
N GLU A 309 -24.77 11.08 22.64
CA GLU A 309 -24.55 12.27 23.49
C GLU A 309 -24.55 13.53 22.62
N ASP A 310 -25.72 13.93 22.11
CA ASP A 310 -26.10 15.32 21.80
C ASP A 310 -27.63 15.43 21.62
#